data_AF-A0A250IRV1-F1
#
_entry.id   AF-A0A250IRV1-F1
#
_cell.length_a   1.000
_cell.length_b   1.000
_cell.length_c   1.000
_cell.angle_alpha   90.00
_cell.angle_beta   90.00
_cell.angle_gamma   90.00
#
_symmetry.space_group_name_H-M   'P 1'
#
loop_
_entity.id
_entity.type
_entity.pdbx_description
1 polymer ?
#
loop_
_entity_poly.entity_id
_entity_poly.type
_entity_poly.pdbx_seq_one_letter_code
_entity_poly.pdbx_strand_id
1 'polypeptide(L)'
;MSTHTSPPFSWQFNLGRIPVVVEPSFWLMTALFGLIGARDDMSRVVIWVAVCFVSILIHELGHALAAMSLGSDLVHIRLYEFGGLTYHQGLSRWRDVAITAAGPLAGFLFGGIMVAVNRWVPPTTAQGHVIYYYLMFVNFFWGFVNLLPVLPLDGGHILNGVLGPKRQRLTLWVGVVVAAAVTGLALFARAIFVAFMFGRMAYTCWQALSYTRDLKPLEPARPPDVEEPVKELVARAWKALRSGQESEASRLGHLAFSVAAPGEESNAVRDLLAWVALSEGNPRAALSQLEKVEPPQAAKPYSLAMAYEAAGLHERALTPALAALEQEPSEATVALATRLLVRAQRLEEAERTARDFAWKSLAKRDALLADVAVARGDFSTAAELFARTFESTGRAEEAYQAALNHARGEQVEHATEWLKRALDAGYDDLDTARSEPALATVRATPEIAQRLATR
;
A
#
# COMPACT_ATOMS: atom_id res chain seq x y z
N MET A 1 9.84 6.63 0.65
CA MET A 1 10.80 6.59 1.78
C MET A 1 10.48 7.78 2.68
N SER A 2 9.55 7.62 3.63
CA SER A 2 9.10 8.72 4.52
C SER A 2 9.98 8.78 5.77
N THR A 3 10.54 9.96 6.01
CA THR A 3 11.45 10.27 7.12
C THR A 3 10.68 10.43 8.43
N HIS A 4 10.46 9.34 9.17
CA HIS A 4 10.27 9.44 10.61
C HIS A 4 11.66 9.49 11.26
N THR A 5 12.16 10.69 11.54
CA THR A 5 13.37 10.87 12.35
C THR A 5 13.12 10.27 13.72
N SER A 6 13.68 9.09 13.97
CA SER A 6 13.63 8.48 15.30
C SER A 6 14.40 9.38 16.27
N PRO A 7 13.96 9.49 17.54
CA PRO A 7 14.69 10.27 18.53
C PRO A 7 16.15 9.79 18.63
N PRO A 8 17.10 10.69 18.95
CA PRO A 8 18.51 10.31 19.10
C PRO A 8 18.65 9.20 20.14
N PHE A 9 19.59 8.27 19.91
CA PHE A 9 19.87 7.10 20.76
C PHE A 9 18.79 6.00 20.78
N SER A 10 17.88 5.97 19.79
CA SER A 10 16.96 4.83 19.60
C SER A 10 17.69 3.56 19.18
N TRP A 11 17.32 2.42 19.76
CA TRP A 11 17.82 1.11 19.36
C TRP A 11 16.89 0.51 18.30
N GLN A 12 17.45 0.16 17.15
CA GLN A 12 16.68 -0.33 16.00
C GLN A 12 17.15 -1.73 15.61
N PHE A 13 16.21 -2.64 15.40
CA PHE A 13 16.47 -3.98 14.91
C PHE A 13 15.25 -4.53 14.14
N ASN A 14 15.46 -5.55 13.33
CA ASN A 14 14.39 -6.19 12.57
C ASN A 14 14.07 -7.57 13.17
N LEU A 15 12.77 -7.85 13.37
CA LEU A 15 12.26 -9.19 13.64
C LEU A 15 11.63 -9.74 12.36
N GLY A 16 12.42 -10.49 11.58
CA GLY A 16 12.02 -10.90 10.24
C GLY A 16 11.80 -9.69 9.34
N ARG A 17 10.54 -9.47 8.92
CA ARG A 17 10.14 -8.31 8.09
C ARG A 17 9.61 -7.12 8.90
N ILE A 18 9.56 -7.21 10.23
CA ILE A 18 8.98 -6.18 11.10
C ILE A 18 10.11 -5.32 11.70
N PRO A 19 10.21 -4.03 11.35
CA PRO A 19 11.15 -3.11 11.99
C PRO A 19 10.67 -2.78 13.41
N VAL A 20 11.59 -2.85 14.38
CA VAL A 20 11.37 -2.53 15.79
C VAL A 20 12.28 -1.38 16.19
N VAL A 21 11.70 -0.35 16.79
CA VAL A 21 12.41 0.82 17.34
C VAL A 21 12.14 0.91 18.83
N VAL A 22 13.19 0.95 19.64
CA VAL A 22 13.10 1.12 21.09
C VAL A 22 13.66 2.49 21.46
N GLU A 23 12.81 3.34 22.02
CA GLU A 23 13.19 4.70 22.42
C GLU A 23 13.88 4.71 23.79
N PRO A 24 14.80 5.65 24.06
CA PRO A 24 15.42 5.81 25.38
C PRO A 24 14.42 5.97 26.53
N SER A 25 13.26 6.58 26.25
CA SER A 25 12.19 6.79 27.22
C SER A 25 11.60 5.48 27.74
N PHE A 26 11.57 4.43 26.93
CA PHE A 26 11.14 3.09 27.34
C PHE A 26 12.03 2.53 28.45
N TRP A 27 13.36 2.58 28.25
CA TRP A 27 14.33 2.09 29.23
C TRP A 27 14.28 2.88 30.53
N LEU A 28 14.17 4.21 30.42
CA LEU A 28 14.08 5.08 31.58
C LEU A 28 12.83 4.78 32.42
N MET A 29 11.66 4.67 31.78
CA MET A 29 10.41 4.42 32.50
C MET A 29 10.34 3.02 33.11
N THR A 30 10.74 1.99 32.37
CA THR A 30 10.77 0.62 32.91
C THR A 30 11.74 0.50 34.08
N ALA A 31 12.92 1.14 34.02
CA ALA A 31 13.85 1.19 35.14
C ALA A 31 13.27 1.94 36.36
N LEU A 32 12.62 3.09 36.13
CA LEU A 32 11.97 3.86 37.20
C LEU A 32 10.88 3.04 37.91
N PHE A 33 10.05 2.31 37.17
CA PHE A 33 9.08 1.38 37.76
C PHE A 33 9.73 0.27 38.55
N GLY A 34 10.81 -0.31 38.00
CA GLY A 34 11.60 -1.31 38.70
C GLY A 34 12.10 -0.78 40.04
N LEU A 35 12.64 0.44 40.07
CA LEU A 35 13.15 1.08 41.29
C LEU A 35 12.06 1.32 42.34
N ILE A 36 10.86 1.75 41.93
CA ILE A 36 9.71 1.93 42.83
C ILE A 36 9.31 0.60 43.49
N GLY A 37 9.41 -0.52 42.76
CA GLY A 37 9.04 -1.85 43.26
C GLY A 37 10.15 -2.61 43.99
N ALA A 38 11.43 -2.33 43.69
CA ALA A 38 12.55 -3.20 44.05
C ALA A 38 13.19 -2.96 45.43
N ARG A 39 12.80 -1.91 46.18
CA ARG A 39 13.34 -1.58 47.52
C ARG A 39 14.87 -1.75 47.60
N ASP A 40 15.58 -1.10 46.67
CA ASP A 40 17.06 -1.07 46.56
C ASP A 40 17.78 -2.33 46.03
N ASP A 41 17.05 -3.36 45.58
CA ASP A 41 17.66 -4.53 44.92
C ASP A 41 17.81 -4.30 43.39
N MET A 42 18.99 -3.88 42.96
CA MET A 42 19.28 -3.60 41.54
C MET A 42 19.09 -4.82 40.63
N SER A 43 19.28 -6.05 41.15
CA SER A 43 19.08 -7.26 40.36
C SER A 43 17.61 -7.41 39.93
N ARG A 44 16.67 -7.03 40.79
CA ARG A 44 15.22 -7.04 40.47
C ARG A 44 14.85 -5.98 39.47
N VAL A 45 15.52 -4.82 39.49
CA VAL A 45 15.30 -3.76 38.49
C VAL A 45 15.71 -4.26 37.10
N VAL A 46 16.88 -4.90 36.98
CA VAL A 46 17.34 -5.47 35.70
C VAL A 46 16.39 -6.56 35.21
N ILE A 47 15.98 -7.47 36.11
CA ILE A 47 15.01 -8.52 35.80
C ILE A 47 13.68 -7.90 35.33
N TRP A 48 13.18 -6.88 36.03
CA TRP A 48 11.94 -6.18 35.69
C TRP A 48 12.01 -5.55 34.30
N VAL A 49 13.09 -4.82 34.00
CA VAL A 49 13.30 -4.20 32.68
C VAL A 49 13.31 -5.25 31.58
N ALA A 50 14.03 -6.36 31.79
CA ALA A 50 14.08 -7.46 30.83
C ALA A 50 12.71 -8.11 30.60
N VAL A 51 11.97 -8.39 31.68
CA VAL A 51 10.62 -8.98 31.61
C VAL A 51 9.64 -8.04 30.91
N CYS A 52 9.67 -6.74 31.22
CA CYS A 52 8.85 -5.73 30.55
C CYS A 52 9.17 -5.64 29.07
N PHE A 53 10.46 -5.57 28.70
CA PHE A 53 10.88 -5.55 27.31
C PHE A 53 10.36 -6.75 26.52
N VAL A 54 10.60 -7.97 27.01
CA VAL A 54 10.15 -9.19 26.32
C VAL A 54 8.63 -9.27 26.25
N SER A 55 7.92 -9.02 27.34
CA SER A 55 6.47 -9.17 27.39
C SER A 55 5.75 -8.13 26.52
N ILE A 56 6.18 -6.87 26.58
CA ILE A 56 5.60 -5.80 25.75
C ILE A 56 5.93 -6.05 24.27
N LEU A 57 7.15 -6.48 23.95
CA LEU A 57 7.50 -6.83 22.57
C LEU A 57 6.64 -7.98 22.02
N ILE A 58 6.37 -9.01 22.82
CA ILE A 58 5.47 -10.11 22.43
C ILE A 58 4.03 -9.62 22.23
N HIS A 59 3.54 -8.72 23.09
CA HIS A 59 2.24 -8.07 22.92
C HIS A 59 2.17 -7.32 21.59
N GLU A 60 3.15 -6.46 21.29
CA GLU A 60 3.20 -5.71 20.03
C GLU A 60 3.35 -6.61 18.80
N LEU A 61 4.12 -7.70 18.92
CA LEU A 61 4.20 -8.73 17.88
C LEU A 61 2.83 -9.37 17.60
N GLY A 62 1.97 -9.52 18.60
CA GLY A 62 0.59 -9.96 18.43
C GLY A 62 -0.19 -9.06 17.46
N HIS A 63 -0.14 -7.75 17.68
CA HIS A 63 -0.74 -6.77 16.77
C HIS A 63 -0.11 -6.83 15.38
N ALA A 64 1.23 -6.85 15.31
CA ALA A 64 1.96 -6.81 14.05
C ALA A 64 1.68 -8.03 13.16
N LEU A 65 1.72 -9.23 13.74
CA LEU A 65 1.44 -10.48 13.02
C LEU A 65 -0.02 -10.55 12.57
N ALA A 66 -0.96 -10.10 13.40
CA ALA A 66 -2.37 -10.02 13.01
C ALA A 66 -2.56 -9.03 11.84
N ALA A 67 -1.93 -7.85 11.89
CA ALA A 67 -2.00 -6.86 10.83
C ALA A 67 -1.44 -7.40 9.49
N MET A 68 -0.29 -8.08 9.53
CA MET A 68 0.29 -8.73 8.35
C MET A 68 -0.65 -9.82 7.78
N SER A 69 -1.22 -10.67 8.65
CA SER A 69 -2.13 -11.74 8.23
C SER A 69 -3.42 -11.22 7.57
N LEU A 70 -3.83 -10.00 7.91
CA LEU A 70 -5.03 -9.35 7.38
C LEU A 70 -4.74 -8.45 6.16
N GLY A 71 -3.51 -8.52 5.63
CA GLY A 71 -3.09 -7.87 4.39
C GLY A 71 -2.48 -6.48 4.55
N SER A 72 -1.91 -6.16 5.72
CA SER A 72 -1.14 -4.93 5.90
C SER A 72 0.31 -5.12 5.42
N ASP A 73 0.71 -4.37 4.39
CA ASP A 73 2.07 -4.44 3.82
C ASP A 73 3.08 -3.54 4.56
N LEU A 74 2.61 -2.64 5.43
CA LEU A 74 3.41 -1.70 6.19
C LEU A 74 3.12 -1.86 7.68
N VAL A 75 4.03 -2.52 8.39
CA VAL A 75 3.94 -2.75 9.84
C VAL A 75 5.25 -2.39 10.51
N HIS A 76 5.22 -1.58 11.57
CA HIS A 76 6.40 -1.29 12.38
C HIS A 76 6.05 -1.15 13.87
N ILE A 77 6.97 -1.58 14.74
CA ILE A 77 6.78 -1.55 16.20
C ILE A 77 7.66 -0.44 16.78
N ARG A 78 7.08 0.35 17.69
CA ARG A 78 7.80 1.36 18.47
C ARG A 78 7.56 1.12 19.96
N LEU A 79 8.62 0.97 20.74
CA LEU A 79 8.55 0.92 22.20
C LEU A 79 8.96 2.27 22.80
N TYR A 80 8.13 2.84 23.66
CA TYR A 80 8.27 4.19 24.22
C TYR A 80 7.76 4.27 25.68
N GLU A 81 7.71 5.45 26.30
CA GLU A 81 7.43 5.61 27.74
C GLU A 81 6.12 5.00 28.24
N PHE A 82 5.11 4.81 27.39
CA PHE A 82 3.82 4.21 27.76
C PHE A 82 3.69 2.73 27.37
N GLY A 83 4.76 2.09 26.89
CA GLY A 83 4.78 0.68 26.51
C GLY A 83 5.20 0.50 25.06
N GLY A 84 4.28 0.04 24.21
CA GLY A 84 4.49 -0.19 22.79
C GLY A 84 3.40 0.44 21.93
N LEU A 85 3.72 0.66 20.66
CA LEU A 85 2.80 1.09 19.63
C LEU A 85 3.16 0.40 18.32
N THR A 86 2.22 -0.39 17.82
CA THR A 86 2.29 -1.02 16.50
C THR A 86 1.56 -0.17 15.47
N TYR A 87 2.30 0.30 14.48
CA TYR A 87 1.73 1.03 13.35
C TYR A 87 1.42 0.04 12.24
N HIS A 88 0.24 0.20 11.64
CA HIS A 88 -0.19 -0.56 10.48
C HIS A 88 -1.00 0.32 9.53
N GLN A 89 -1.13 -0.10 8.27
CA GLN A 89 -2.03 0.56 7.31
C GLN A 89 -3.49 0.44 7.78
N GLY A 90 -4.29 1.49 7.59
CA GLY A 90 -5.71 1.49 7.95
C GLY A 90 -6.49 0.39 7.21
N LEU A 91 -7.07 -0.54 7.97
CA LEU A 91 -7.88 -1.63 7.44
C LEU A 91 -9.37 -1.38 7.74
N SER A 92 -10.23 -2.34 7.39
CA SER A 92 -11.64 -2.23 7.74
C SER A 92 -11.82 -2.28 9.26
N ARG A 93 -12.85 -1.59 9.76
CA ARG A 93 -13.15 -1.45 11.19
C ARG A 93 -13.06 -2.77 11.98
N TRP A 94 -13.58 -3.86 11.43
CA TRP A 94 -13.56 -5.16 12.11
C TRP A 94 -12.20 -5.85 12.06
N ARG A 95 -11.39 -5.57 11.04
CA ARG A 95 -9.98 -6.00 10.99
C ARG A 95 -9.16 -5.25 12.03
N ASP A 96 -9.36 -3.94 12.18
CA ASP A 96 -8.69 -3.16 13.22
C ASP A 96 -9.03 -3.68 14.62
N VAL A 97 -10.31 -3.97 14.89
CA VAL A 97 -10.72 -4.59 16.18
C VAL A 97 -10.01 -5.93 16.41
N ALA A 98 -9.91 -6.78 15.38
CA ALA A 98 -9.21 -8.06 15.48
C ALA A 98 -7.71 -7.88 15.74
N ILE A 99 -7.07 -6.89 15.10
CA ILE A 99 -5.67 -6.55 15.30
C ILE A 99 -5.45 -6.05 16.73
N THR A 100 -6.27 -5.12 17.21
CA THR A 100 -6.19 -4.61 18.59
C THR A 100 -6.42 -5.73 19.62
N ALA A 101 -7.28 -6.70 19.35
CA ALA A 101 -7.46 -7.84 20.25
C ALA A 101 -6.25 -8.80 20.25
N ALA A 102 -5.48 -8.86 19.16
CA ALA A 102 -4.37 -9.81 19.02
C ALA A 102 -3.21 -9.55 19.97
N GLY A 103 -2.92 -8.29 20.34
CA GLY A 103 -1.85 -7.96 21.28
C GLY A 103 -2.09 -8.54 22.68
N PRO A 104 -3.21 -8.20 23.35
CA PRO A 104 -3.57 -8.79 24.64
C PRO A 104 -3.64 -10.32 24.59
N LEU A 105 -4.16 -10.90 23.50
CA LEU A 105 -4.19 -12.35 23.32
C LEU A 105 -2.79 -12.96 23.25
N ALA A 106 -1.84 -12.31 22.57
CA ALA A 106 -0.45 -12.75 22.54
C ALA A 106 0.21 -12.68 23.93
N GLY A 107 -0.05 -11.61 24.68
CA GLY A 107 0.39 -11.47 26.07
C GLY A 107 -0.16 -12.58 26.97
N PHE A 108 -1.47 -12.83 26.94
CA PHE A 108 -2.09 -13.91 27.71
C PHE A 108 -1.61 -15.30 27.30
N LEU A 109 -1.42 -15.54 26.00
CA LEU A 109 -0.84 -16.78 25.50
C LEU A 109 0.57 -16.99 26.04
N PHE A 110 1.41 -15.95 26.00
CA PHE A 110 2.76 -16.02 26.55
C PHE A 110 2.75 -16.27 28.07
N GLY A 111 1.89 -15.57 28.82
CA GLY A 111 1.66 -15.86 30.23
C GLY A 111 1.22 -17.31 30.47
N GLY A 112 0.29 -17.83 29.67
CA GLY A 112 -0.17 -19.21 29.75
C GLY A 112 0.94 -20.23 29.47
N ILE A 113 1.82 -19.97 28.50
CA ILE A 113 3.00 -20.79 28.24
C ILE A 113 3.93 -20.78 29.46
N MET A 114 4.16 -19.62 30.08
CA MET A 114 5.01 -19.53 31.27
C MET A 114 4.39 -20.26 32.49
N VAL A 115 3.06 -20.27 32.63
CA VAL A 115 2.37 -21.11 33.64
C VAL A 115 2.63 -22.59 33.39
N ALA A 116 2.54 -23.04 32.13
CA ALA A 116 2.84 -24.42 31.76
C ALA A 116 4.31 -24.77 32.04
N VAL A 117 5.25 -23.89 31.67
CA VAL A 117 6.68 -24.06 31.97
C VAL A 117 6.90 -24.20 33.48
N ASN A 118 6.32 -23.34 34.30
CA ASN A 118 6.44 -23.39 35.75
C ASN A 118 5.88 -24.69 36.37
N ARG A 119 4.89 -25.33 35.73
CA ARG A 119 4.38 -26.64 36.17
C ARG A 119 5.40 -27.76 36.01
N TRP A 120 6.17 -27.75 34.92
CA TRP A 120 7.12 -28.81 34.59
C TRP A 120 8.54 -28.52 35.06
N VAL A 121 8.91 -27.24 35.09
CA VAL A 121 10.23 -26.71 35.45
C VAL A 121 10.02 -25.54 36.41
N PRO A 122 9.66 -25.79 37.68
CA PRO A 122 9.48 -24.73 38.66
C PRO A 122 10.83 -24.06 38.95
N PRO A 123 10.85 -22.73 39.16
CA PRO A 123 12.07 -22.03 39.54
C PRO A 123 12.57 -22.54 40.89
N THR A 124 13.87 -22.82 40.95
CA THR A 124 14.57 -23.30 42.16
C THR A 124 15.37 -22.20 42.84
N THR A 125 15.54 -21.05 42.19
CA THR A 125 16.29 -19.90 42.69
C THR A 125 15.37 -18.74 43.03
N ALA A 126 15.77 -17.89 43.98
CA ALA A 126 15.03 -16.68 44.33
C ALA A 126 14.80 -15.77 43.12
N GLN A 127 15.80 -15.62 42.25
CA GLN A 127 15.70 -14.84 41.00
C GLN A 127 14.68 -15.45 40.03
N GLY A 128 14.65 -16.78 39.90
CA GLY A 128 13.67 -17.47 39.07
C GLY A 128 12.22 -17.22 39.53
N HIS A 129 11.99 -17.22 40.85
CA HIS A 129 10.67 -16.87 41.40
C HIS A 129 10.27 -15.42 41.08
N VAL A 130 11.23 -14.48 41.16
CA VAL A 130 10.98 -13.07 40.82
C VAL A 130 10.66 -12.90 39.32
N ILE A 131 11.43 -13.55 38.44
CA ILE A 131 11.17 -13.55 36.99
C ILE A 131 9.76 -14.06 36.70
N TYR A 132 9.40 -15.22 37.26
CA TYR A 132 8.09 -15.80 37.07
C TYR A 132 6.97 -14.88 37.56
N TYR A 133 7.12 -14.31 38.77
CA TYR A 133 6.15 -13.36 39.32
C TYR A 133 5.94 -12.15 38.40
N TYR A 134 7.03 -11.53 37.91
CA TYR A 134 6.92 -10.39 37.00
C TYR A 134 6.33 -10.78 35.65
N LEU A 135 6.65 -11.96 35.10
CA LEU A 135 6.02 -12.45 33.88
C LEU A 135 4.51 -12.58 34.04
N MET A 136 4.04 -13.13 35.18
CA MET A 136 2.61 -13.25 35.46
C MET A 136 1.96 -11.88 35.63
N PHE A 137 2.62 -10.98 36.34
CA PHE A 137 2.13 -9.63 36.58
C PHE A 137 1.99 -8.83 35.27
N VAL A 138 3.02 -8.80 34.43
CA VAL A 138 3.00 -8.04 33.17
C VAL A 138 2.03 -8.66 32.17
N ASN A 139 2.05 -9.99 31.99
CA ASN A 139 1.22 -10.61 30.95
C ASN A 139 -0.26 -10.74 31.33
N PHE A 140 -0.58 -10.97 32.61
CA PHE A 140 -1.97 -11.08 33.06
C PHE A 140 -2.50 -9.76 33.63
N PHE A 141 -1.93 -9.26 34.73
CA PHE A 141 -2.48 -8.08 35.39
C PHE A 141 -2.41 -6.85 34.46
N TRP A 142 -1.25 -6.57 33.86
CA TRP A 142 -1.14 -5.46 32.91
C TRP A 142 -1.93 -5.72 31.62
N GLY A 143 -1.98 -6.97 31.13
CA GLY A 143 -2.83 -7.37 30.01
C GLY A 143 -4.32 -7.06 30.25
N PHE A 144 -4.85 -7.34 31.44
CA PHE A 144 -6.22 -6.98 31.81
C PHE A 144 -6.41 -5.46 31.94
N VAL A 145 -5.42 -4.75 32.47
CA VAL A 145 -5.44 -3.29 32.51
C VAL A 145 -5.50 -2.72 31.08
N ASN A 146 -4.74 -3.26 30.13
CA ASN A 146 -4.79 -2.86 28.72
C ASN A 146 -6.14 -3.12 28.06
N LEU A 147 -6.95 -4.06 28.57
CA LEU A 147 -8.32 -4.30 28.09
C LEU A 147 -9.37 -3.39 28.73
N LEU A 148 -8.98 -2.47 29.62
CA LEU A 148 -9.91 -1.46 30.11
C LEU A 148 -10.37 -0.56 28.95
N PRO A 149 -11.66 -0.18 28.91
CA PRO A 149 -12.24 0.63 27.83
C PRO A 149 -11.85 2.12 27.93
N VAL A 150 -10.56 2.40 27.99
CA VAL A 150 -9.97 3.73 28.16
C VAL A 150 -8.98 3.95 27.03
N LEU A 151 -9.10 5.02 26.24
CA LEU A 151 -8.08 5.36 25.25
C LEU A 151 -6.85 5.96 25.95
N PRO A 152 -5.62 5.60 25.55
CA PRO A 152 -5.21 4.85 24.35
C PRO A 152 -5.02 3.33 24.55
N LEU A 153 -5.61 2.71 25.58
CA LEU A 153 -5.47 1.26 25.81
C LEU A 153 -6.25 0.45 24.76
N ASP A 154 -5.83 -0.80 24.55
CA ASP A 154 -6.42 -1.71 23.58
C ASP A 154 -7.93 -1.90 23.77
N GLY A 155 -8.40 -2.00 25.03
CA GLY A 155 -9.82 -2.10 25.33
C GLY A 155 -10.61 -0.87 24.89
N GLY A 156 -10.01 0.32 24.98
CA GLY A 156 -10.59 1.57 24.47
C GLY A 156 -10.69 1.58 22.94
N HIS A 157 -9.64 1.10 22.25
CA HIS A 157 -9.62 0.96 20.80
C HIS A 157 -10.63 -0.09 20.31
N ILE A 158 -10.75 -1.23 20.99
CA ILE A 158 -11.75 -2.27 20.72
C ILE A 158 -13.16 -1.69 20.88
N LEU A 159 -13.45 -1.03 22.02
CA LEU A 159 -14.77 -0.42 22.24
C LEU A 159 -15.09 0.62 21.15
N ASN A 160 -14.12 1.44 20.77
CA ASN A 160 -14.28 2.43 19.71
C ASN A 160 -14.61 1.78 18.36
N GLY A 161 -13.89 0.71 18.00
CA GLY A 161 -14.13 -0.03 16.76
C GLY A 161 -15.48 -0.75 16.74
N VAL A 162 -15.89 -1.34 17.86
CA VAL A 162 -17.20 -2.02 17.99
C VAL A 162 -18.37 -1.03 17.91
N LEU A 163 -18.30 0.08 18.66
CA LEU A 163 -19.35 1.09 18.67
C LEU A 163 -19.40 1.91 17.37
N GLY A 164 -18.25 2.07 16.72
CA GLY A 164 -18.10 2.80 15.46
C GLY A 164 -18.18 4.33 15.61
N PRO A 165 -17.94 5.06 14.51
CA PRO A 165 -17.74 6.51 14.54
C PRO A 165 -18.96 7.29 15.05
N LYS A 166 -20.19 6.83 14.73
CA LYS A 166 -21.43 7.46 15.19
C LYS A 166 -21.58 7.49 16.72
N ARG A 167 -20.92 6.57 17.43
CA ARG A 167 -21.00 6.40 18.88
C ARG A 167 -19.66 6.67 19.57
N GLN A 168 -18.72 7.33 18.90
CA GLN A 168 -17.40 7.64 19.46
C GLN A 168 -17.49 8.45 20.78
N ARG A 169 -18.47 9.34 20.91
CA ARG A 169 -18.72 10.06 22.18
C ARG A 169 -19.02 9.11 23.34
N LEU A 170 -19.73 8.01 23.10
CA LEU A 170 -20.00 7.01 24.14
C LEU A 170 -18.70 6.32 24.56
N THR A 171 -17.84 5.94 23.62
CA THR A 171 -16.50 5.40 23.90
C THR A 171 -15.70 6.32 24.81
N LEU A 172 -15.64 7.61 24.46
CA LEU A 172 -14.87 8.58 25.23
C LEU A 172 -15.45 8.80 26.63
N TRP A 173 -16.77 8.85 26.78
CA TRP A 173 -17.42 8.96 28.08
C TRP A 173 -17.15 7.75 28.97
N VAL A 174 -17.26 6.53 28.40
CA VAL A 174 -16.88 5.31 29.11
C VAL A 174 -15.41 5.38 29.55
N GLY A 175 -14.52 5.85 28.67
CA GLY A 175 -13.11 6.08 28.98
C GLY A 175 -12.89 7.04 30.15
N VAL A 176 -13.57 8.19 30.16
CA VAL A 176 -13.50 9.16 31.27
C VAL A 176 -13.94 8.52 32.58
N VAL A 177 -15.11 7.87 32.60
CA VAL A 177 -15.69 7.29 33.83
C VAL A 177 -14.80 6.19 34.38
N VAL A 178 -14.37 5.26 33.54
CA VAL A 178 -13.53 4.13 33.96
C VAL A 178 -12.17 4.64 34.42
N ALA A 179 -11.53 5.55 33.68
CA ALA A 179 -10.23 6.09 34.07
C ALA A 179 -10.29 6.92 35.36
N ALA A 180 -11.34 7.71 35.57
CA ALA A 180 -11.56 8.45 36.82
C ALA A 180 -11.78 7.50 38.01
N ALA A 181 -12.53 6.41 37.83
CA ALA A 181 -12.73 5.41 38.87
C ALA A 181 -11.41 4.71 39.25
N VAL A 182 -10.61 4.30 38.26
CA VAL A 182 -9.27 3.71 38.49
C VAL A 182 -8.35 4.72 39.17
N THR A 183 -8.41 6.00 38.80
CA THR A 183 -7.66 7.08 39.45
C THR A 183 -8.02 7.19 40.93
N GLY A 184 -9.31 7.21 41.27
CA GLY A 184 -9.78 7.26 42.65
C GLY A 184 -9.32 6.05 43.48
N LEU A 185 -9.43 4.85 42.91
CA LEU A 185 -8.94 3.62 43.55
C LEU A 185 -7.42 3.65 43.76
N ALA A 186 -6.66 4.12 42.77
CA ALA A 186 -5.22 4.25 42.86
C ALA A 186 -4.78 5.27 43.92
N LEU A 187 -5.48 6.40 44.05
CA LEU A 187 -5.24 7.36 45.13
C LEU A 187 -5.53 6.76 46.51
N PHE A 188 -6.64 6.03 46.64
CA PHE A 188 -6.98 5.32 47.88
C PHE A 188 -5.90 4.30 48.26
N ALA A 189 -5.38 3.56 47.29
CA ALA A 189 -4.29 2.60 47.47
C ALA A 189 -2.89 3.26 47.58
N ARG A 190 -2.80 4.60 47.54
CA ARG A 190 -1.54 5.37 47.51
C ARG A 190 -0.62 5.05 46.33
N ALA A 191 -1.17 4.50 45.24
CA ALA A 191 -0.47 4.25 43.99
C ALA A 191 -0.45 5.53 43.13
N ILE A 192 0.30 6.54 43.58
CA ILE A 192 0.31 7.90 43.00
C ILE A 192 0.63 7.91 41.50
N PHE A 193 1.57 7.07 41.06
CA PHE A 193 1.89 6.98 39.64
C PHE A 193 0.71 6.46 38.81
N VAL A 194 0.04 5.38 39.26
CA VAL A 194 -1.11 4.81 38.56
C VAL A 194 -2.26 5.81 38.52
N ALA A 195 -2.47 6.54 39.62
CA ALA A 195 -3.43 7.63 39.69
C ALA A 195 -3.10 8.74 38.68
N PHE A 196 -1.84 9.15 38.57
CA PHE A 196 -1.42 10.14 37.59
C PHE A 196 -1.63 9.67 36.15
N MET A 197 -1.26 8.42 35.84
CA MET A 197 -1.39 7.84 34.50
C MET A 197 -2.87 7.77 34.07
N PHE A 198 -3.74 7.19 34.89
CA PHE A 198 -5.17 7.10 34.58
C PHE A 198 -5.86 8.47 34.67
N GLY A 199 -5.41 9.37 35.55
CA GLY A 199 -5.92 10.73 35.63
C GLY A 199 -5.64 11.52 34.35
N ARG A 200 -4.43 11.36 33.78
CA ARG A 200 -4.08 11.92 32.48
C ARG A 200 -4.92 11.30 31.36
N MET A 201 -5.14 9.98 31.35
CA MET A 201 -6.01 9.32 30.35
C MET A 201 -7.47 9.78 30.44
N ALA A 202 -7.98 9.97 31.66
CA ALA A 202 -9.30 10.55 31.89
C ALA A 202 -9.38 11.98 31.34
N TYR A 203 -8.35 12.80 31.61
CA TYR A 203 -8.25 14.15 31.09
C TYR A 203 -8.19 14.17 29.55
N THR A 204 -7.41 13.30 28.91
CA THR A 204 -7.35 13.23 27.43
C THR A 204 -8.67 12.78 26.82
N CYS A 205 -9.36 11.82 27.44
CA CYS A 205 -10.70 11.41 26.99
C CYS A 205 -11.72 12.55 27.15
N TRP A 206 -11.66 13.30 28.26
CA TRP A 206 -12.53 14.44 28.52
C TRP A 206 -12.24 15.62 27.58
N GLN A 207 -10.97 15.88 27.30
CA GLN A 207 -10.55 16.86 26.33
C GLN A 207 -11.06 16.49 24.93
N ALA A 208 -10.89 15.22 24.52
CA ALA A 208 -11.44 14.73 23.26
C ALA A 208 -12.98 14.84 23.19
N LEU A 209 -13.69 14.60 24.29
CA LEU A 209 -15.14 14.83 24.37
C LEU A 209 -15.50 16.30 24.13
N SER A 210 -14.74 17.20 24.73
CA SER A 210 -14.96 18.64 24.63
C SER A 210 -14.74 19.11 23.19
N TYR A 211 -13.69 18.61 22.52
CA TYR A 211 -13.49 18.85 21.09
C TYR A 211 -14.59 18.24 20.21
N THR A 212 -15.10 17.04 20.54
CA THR A 212 -16.24 16.48 19.79
C THR A 212 -17.55 17.22 20.02
N ARG A 213 -17.70 18.02 21.10
CA ARG A 213 -18.88 18.86 21.38
C ARG A 213 -18.97 20.05 20.44
N ASP A 214 -17.81 20.63 20.09
CA ASP A 214 -17.68 21.83 19.26
C ASP A 214 -17.53 21.53 17.77
N LEU A 215 -17.28 20.26 17.42
CA LEU A 215 -17.52 19.78 16.07
C LEU A 215 -19.03 19.67 15.84
N LYS A 216 -19.63 20.75 15.30
CA LYS A 216 -20.60 20.53 14.21
C LYS A 216 -19.92 19.54 13.24
N PRO A 217 -20.66 18.63 12.56
CA PRO A 217 -20.12 18.08 11.32
C PRO A 217 -19.51 19.27 10.61
N LEU A 218 -18.25 19.19 10.16
CA LEU A 218 -17.82 20.13 9.15
C LEU A 218 -18.89 19.97 8.06
N GLU A 219 -19.89 20.88 8.04
CA GLU A 219 -20.47 21.30 6.80
C GLU A 219 -19.23 21.49 5.95
N PRO A 220 -19.04 20.66 4.91
CA PRO A 220 -17.78 20.59 4.19
C PRO A 220 -17.35 22.02 4.02
N ALA A 221 -16.23 22.39 4.67
CA ALA A 221 -15.90 23.79 4.88
C ALA A 221 -16.11 24.44 3.53
N ARG A 222 -17.11 25.33 3.42
CA ARG A 222 -17.59 25.80 2.12
C ARG A 222 -16.32 26.18 1.38
N PRO A 223 -15.94 25.43 0.32
CA PRO A 223 -14.62 25.60 -0.27
C PRO A 223 -14.52 27.09 -0.59
N PRO A 224 -13.39 27.72 -0.22
CA PRO A 224 -13.26 29.18 -0.14
C PRO A 224 -13.91 29.80 -1.36
N ASP A 225 -15.03 30.54 -1.19
CA ASP A 225 -16.02 30.85 -2.25
C ASP A 225 -15.45 30.56 -3.65
N VAL A 226 -15.53 29.28 -4.06
CA VAL A 226 -14.94 28.87 -5.33
C VAL A 226 -15.97 29.29 -6.36
N GLU A 227 -15.86 30.53 -6.79
CA GLU A 227 -16.67 31.09 -7.87
C GLU A 227 -16.40 30.37 -9.19
N GLU A 228 -15.24 29.73 -9.31
CA GLU A 228 -14.81 29.00 -10.50
C GLU A 228 -15.69 27.75 -10.74
N PRO A 229 -16.32 27.61 -11.92
CA PRO A 229 -17.12 26.44 -12.26
C PRO A 229 -16.31 25.13 -12.18
N VAL A 230 -16.94 24.05 -11.72
CA VAL A 230 -16.33 22.69 -11.64
C VAL A 230 -15.66 22.29 -12.94
N LYS A 231 -16.29 22.61 -14.07
CA LYS A 231 -15.78 22.32 -15.42
C LYS A 231 -14.40 22.94 -15.67
N GLU A 232 -14.15 24.15 -15.18
CA GLU A 232 -12.87 24.86 -15.36
C GLU A 232 -11.79 24.26 -14.46
N LEU A 233 -12.13 23.94 -13.21
CA LEU A 233 -11.24 23.21 -12.29
C LEU A 233 -10.81 21.86 -12.86
N VAL A 234 -11.77 21.08 -13.38
CA VAL A 234 -11.51 19.79 -14.02
C VAL A 234 -10.63 19.97 -15.26
N ALA A 235 -10.89 20.98 -16.10
CA ALA A 235 -10.08 21.27 -17.28
C ALA A 235 -8.62 21.62 -16.92
N ARG A 236 -8.42 22.42 -15.87
CA ARG A 236 -7.09 22.76 -15.34
C ARG A 236 -6.39 21.55 -14.74
N ALA A 237 -7.12 20.71 -14.01
CA ALA A 237 -6.56 19.49 -13.45
C ALA A 237 -6.11 18.52 -14.56
N TRP A 238 -6.90 18.36 -15.63
CA TRP A 238 -6.50 17.60 -16.81
C TRP A 238 -5.27 18.19 -17.50
N LYS A 239 -5.16 19.52 -17.56
CA LYS A 239 -3.97 20.19 -18.09
C LYS A 239 -2.74 19.92 -17.21
N ALA A 240 -2.87 20.05 -15.90
CA ALA A 240 -1.81 19.75 -14.93
C ALA A 240 -1.33 18.30 -15.05
N LEU A 241 -2.27 17.34 -15.16
CA LEU A 241 -1.96 15.93 -15.31
C LEU A 241 -1.19 15.66 -16.61
N ARG A 242 -1.63 16.22 -17.74
CA ARG A 242 -0.91 16.10 -19.03
C ARG A 242 0.47 16.77 -19.01
N SER A 243 0.69 17.72 -18.11
CA SER A 243 1.98 18.38 -17.91
C SER A 243 2.88 17.70 -16.88
N GLY A 244 2.52 16.52 -16.37
CA GLY A 244 3.29 15.78 -15.37
C GLY A 244 3.29 16.44 -13.98
N GLN A 245 2.25 17.21 -13.65
CA GLN A 245 2.08 17.82 -12.33
C GLN A 245 1.00 17.04 -11.57
N GLU A 246 1.28 15.80 -11.16
CA GLU A 246 0.28 14.90 -10.57
C GLU A 246 -0.29 15.46 -9.26
N SER A 247 0.57 16.05 -8.42
CA SER A 247 0.15 16.66 -7.15
C SER A 247 -0.83 17.82 -7.36
N GLU A 248 -0.63 18.61 -8.40
CA GLU A 248 -1.53 19.72 -8.73
C GLU A 248 -2.85 19.21 -9.30
N ALA A 249 -2.80 18.20 -10.18
CA ALA A 249 -3.99 17.55 -10.71
C ALA A 249 -4.84 16.92 -9.60
N SER A 250 -4.22 16.25 -8.63
CA SER A 250 -4.87 15.68 -7.46
C SER A 250 -5.53 16.77 -6.60
N ARG A 251 -4.80 17.86 -6.29
CA ARG A 251 -5.32 18.99 -5.52
C ARG A 251 -6.54 19.63 -6.18
N LEU A 252 -6.44 19.93 -7.48
CA LEU A 252 -7.53 20.51 -8.25
C LEU A 252 -8.71 19.55 -8.40
N GLY A 253 -8.46 18.25 -8.55
CA GLY A 253 -9.49 17.22 -8.60
C GLY A 253 -10.26 17.12 -7.28
N HIS A 254 -9.58 17.12 -6.14
CA HIS A 254 -10.24 17.12 -4.82
C HIS A 254 -10.98 18.43 -4.53
N LEU A 255 -10.46 19.57 -4.99
CA LEU A 255 -11.15 20.85 -4.93
C LEU A 255 -12.42 20.84 -5.80
N ALA A 256 -12.34 20.34 -7.04
CA ALA A 256 -13.50 20.19 -7.90
C ALA A 256 -14.54 19.24 -7.29
N PHE A 257 -14.10 18.17 -6.64
CA PHE A 257 -14.99 17.20 -6.00
C PHE A 257 -15.77 17.81 -4.83
N SER A 258 -15.20 18.79 -4.12
CA SER A 258 -15.86 19.42 -2.97
C SER A 258 -16.98 20.38 -3.36
N VAL A 259 -16.97 20.89 -4.59
CA VAL A 259 -18.02 21.76 -5.16
C VAL A 259 -18.94 21.06 -6.16
N ALA A 260 -18.56 19.89 -6.68
CA ALA A 260 -19.31 19.19 -7.71
C ALA A 260 -20.70 18.74 -7.24
N ALA A 261 -21.70 19.02 -8.07
CA ALA A 261 -23.03 18.46 -7.90
C ALA A 261 -23.01 16.93 -8.13
N PRO A 262 -23.83 16.15 -7.39
CA PRO A 262 -24.02 14.73 -7.68
C PRO A 262 -24.48 14.50 -9.11
N GLY A 263 -23.98 13.44 -9.74
CA GLY A 263 -24.23 13.13 -11.15
C GLY A 263 -23.05 13.55 -12.04
N GLU A 264 -23.33 14.23 -13.15
CA GLU A 264 -22.35 14.48 -14.23
C GLU A 264 -21.05 15.15 -13.74
N GLU A 265 -21.15 16.19 -12.91
CA GLU A 265 -19.99 16.90 -12.38
C GLU A 265 -19.14 15.98 -11.49
N SER A 266 -19.76 15.33 -10.51
CA SER A 266 -19.05 14.38 -9.63
C SER A 266 -18.44 13.21 -10.42
N ASN A 267 -19.10 12.74 -11.48
CA ASN A 267 -18.62 11.66 -12.34
C ASN A 267 -17.41 12.11 -13.17
N ALA A 268 -17.42 13.34 -13.71
CA ALA A 268 -16.29 13.91 -14.43
C ALA A 268 -15.06 14.07 -13.51
N VAL A 269 -15.27 14.44 -12.25
CA VAL A 269 -14.20 14.53 -11.27
C VAL A 269 -13.67 13.15 -10.86
N ARG A 270 -14.55 12.16 -10.70
CA ARG A 270 -14.14 10.76 -10.44
C ARG A 270 -13.29 10.20 -11.56
N ASP A 271 -13.66 10.45 -12.80
CA ASP A 271 -12.89 10.08 -13.99
C ASP A 271 -11.48 10.69 -13.95
N LEU A 272 -11.38 12.00 -13.71
CA LEU A 272 -10.10 12.69 -13.54
C LEU A 272 -9.25 12.07 -12.40
N LEU A 273 -9.84 11.88 -11.21
CA LEU A 273 -9.12 11.30 -10.06
C LEU A 273 -8.70 9.85 -10.31
N ALA A 274 -9.43 9.10 -11.13
CA ALA A 274 -9.01 7.77 -11.55
C ALA A 274 -7.73 7.84 -12.40
N TRP A 275 -7.64 8.79 -13.34
CA TRP A 275 -6.43 8.99 -14.14
C TRP A 275 -5.24 9.50 -13.34
N VAL A 276 -5.47 10.37 -12.34
CA VAL A 276 -4.45 10.75 -11.36
C VAL A 276 -3.91 9.50 -10.65
N ALA A 277 -4.81 8.65 -10.12
CA ALA A 277 -4.39 7.41 -9.46
C ALA A 277 -3.64 6.44 -10.40
N LEU A 278 -4.01 6.37 -11.68
CA LEU A 278 -3.26 5.58 -12.67
C LEU A 278 -1.86 6.14 -12.91
N SER A 279 -1.71 7.46 -13.01
CA SER A 279 -0.38 8.10 -13.16
C SER A 279 0.53 7.86 -11.97
N GLU A 280 -0.04 7.73 -10.77
CA GLU A 280 0.68 7.40 -9.53
C GLU A 280 0.97 5.89 -9.37
N GLY A 281 0.57 5.05 -10.34
CA GLY A 281 0.77 3.60 -10.27
C GLY A 281 -0.19 2.89 -9.30
N ASN A 282 -1.35 3.49 -8.99
CA ASN A 282 -2.35 2.94 -8.07
C ASN A 282 -3.65 2.55 -8.79
N PRO A 283 -3.68 1.41 -9.53
CA PRO A 283 -4.84 1.01 -10.31
C PRO A 283 -6.06 0.64 -9.45
N ARG A 284 -5.86 0.21 -8.20
CA ARG A 284 -6.96 -0.10 -7.28
C ARG A 284 -7.73 1.15 -6.85
N ALA A 285 -7.01 2.24 -6.58
CA ALA A 285 -7.64 3.53 -6.28
C ALA A 285 -8.41 4.07 -7.50
N ALA A 286 -7.87 3.90 -8.70
CA ALA A 286 -8.54 4.28 -9.94
C ALA A 286 -9.88 3.53 -10.11
N LEU A 287 -9.87 2.19 -9.97
CA LEU A 287 -11.09 1.38 -10.03
C LEU A 287 -12.10 1.82 -8.96
N SER A 288 -11.66 2.10 -7.73
CA SER A 288 -12.56 2.56 -6.68
C SER A 288 -13.25 3.89 -7.00
N GLN A 289 -12.63 4.78 -7.77
CA GLN A 289 -13.29 6.01 -8.22
C GLN A 289 -14.33 5.72 -9.31
N LEU A 290 -13.98 4.89 -10.29
CA LEU A 290 -14.84 4.56 -11.42
C LEU A 290 -16.05 3.71 -11.02
N GLU A 291 -15.92 2.80 -10.06
CA GLU A 291 -17.02 1.99 -9.52
C GLU A 291 -18.05 2.81 -8.73
N LYS A 292 -17.68 4.02 -8.28
CA LYS A 292 -18.57 4.95 -7.55
C LYS A 292 -19.29 5.94 -8.47
N VAL A 293 -19.13 5.81 -9.79
CA VAL A 293 -19.86 6.60 -10.78
C VAL A 293 -21.33 6.17 -10.78
N GLU A 294 -22.23 7.14 -10.74
CA GLU A 294 -23.68 6.89 -10.70
C GLU A 294 -24.39 7.60 -11.88
N PRO A 295 -25.21 6.88 -12.68
CA PRO A 295 -25.37 5.43 -12.67
C PRO A 295 -24.10 4.71 -13.17
N PRO A 296 -23.90 3.41 -12.87
CA PRO A 296 -22.67 2.68 -13.24
C PRO A 296 -22.33 2.73 -14.74
N GLN A 297 -23.33 2.84 -15.62
CA GLN A 297 -23.13 2.95 -17.07
C GLN A 297 -22.57 4.31 -17.50
N ALA A 298 -22.60 5.33 -16.64
CA ALA A 298 -22.00 6.63 -16.91
C ALA A 298 -20.47 6.63 -16.76
N ALA A 299 -19.88 5.54 -16.24
CA ALA A 299 -18.43 5.40 -16.18
C ALA A 299 -17.87 5.31 -17.61
N LYS A 300 -16.88 6.16 -17.92
CA LYS A 300 -16.27 6.16 -19.25
C LYS A 300 -15.61 4.80 -19.54
N PRO A 301 -16.00 4.10 -20.62
CA PRO A 301 -15.47 2.76 -20.88
C PRO A 301 -13.95 2.74 -21.07
N TYR A 302 -13.38 3.77 -21.68
CA TYR A 302 -11.94 3.87 -21.89
C TYR A 302 -11.16 3.93 -20.57
N SER A 303 -11.60 4.79 -19.63
CA SER A 303 -10.98 4.92 -18.30
C SER A 303 -11.09 3.61 -17.51
N LEU A 304 -12.23 2.93 -17.61
CA LEU A 304 -12.44 1.64 -16.96
C LEU A 304 -11.55 0.54 -17.55
N ALA A 305 -11.42 0.50 -18.89
CA ALA A 305 -10.53 -0.44 -19.58
C ALA A 305 -9.07 -0.23 -19.16
N MET A 306 -8.60 1.02 -19.15
CA MET A 306 -7.25 1.38 -18.71
C MET A 306 -6.99 1.00 -17.25
N ALA A 307 -7.96 1.23 -16.36
CA ALA A 307 -7.83 0.87 -14.95
C ALA A 307 -7.78 -0.65 -14.74
N TYR A 308 -8.59 -1.42 -15.48
CA TYR A 308 -8.50 -2.89 -15.45
C TYR A 308 -7.19 -3.41 -16.05
N GLU A 309 -6.72 -2.83 -17.17
CA GLU A 309 -5.45 -3.20 -17.78
C GLU A 309 -4.28 -2.98 -16.82
N ALA A 310 -4.23 -1.80 -16.19
CA ALA A 310 -3.20 -1.45 -15.20
C ALA A 310 -3.28 -2.31 -13.92
N ALA A 311 -4.47 -2.81 -13.57
CA ALA A 311 -4.65 -3.75 -12.47
C ALA A 311 -4.28 -5.21 -12.80
N GLY A 312 -3.89 -5.50 -14.05
CA GLY A 312 -3.64 -6.88 -14.53
C GLY A 312 -4.92 -7.69 -14.77
N LEU A 313 -6.09 -7.05 -14.79
CA LEU A 313 -7.40 -7.69 -14.93
C LEU A 313 -7.83 -7.73 -16.41
N HIS A 314 -7.02 -8.37 -17.26
CA HIS A 314 -7.16 -8.31 -18.72
C HIS A 314 -8.52 -8.81 -19.24
N GLU A 315 -9.06 -9.87 -18.67
CA GLU A 315 -10.38 -10.39 -19.06
C GLU A 315 -11.51 -9.38 -18.81
N ARG A 316 -11.40 -8.60 -17.72
CA ARG A 316 -12.37 -7.55 -17.39
C ARG A 316 -12.15 -6.28 -18.21
N ALA A 317 -10.95 -6.05 -18.71
CA ALA A 317 -10.61 -4.88 -19.51
C ALA A 317 -11.17 -4.93 -20.94
N LEU A 318 -11.38 -6.13 -21.50
CA LEU A 318 -11.75 -6.29 -22.91
C LEU A 318 -13.11 -5.67 -23.23
N THR A 319 -14.15 -5.97 -22.45
CA THR A 319 -15.51 -5.47 -22.74
C THR A 319 -15.58 -3.93 -22.68
N PRO A 320 -15.06 -3.25 -21.65
CA PRO A 320 -14.99 -1.79 -21.65
C PRO A 320 -14.11 -1.22 -22.77
N ALA A 321 -13.04 -1.91 -23.18
CA ALA A 321 -12.19 -1.45 -24.28
C ALA A 321 -12.91 -1.48 -25.63
N LEU A 322 -13.67 -2.54 -25.91
CA LEU A 322 -14.49 -2.63 -27.12
C LEU A 322 -15.61 -1.58 -27.12
N ALA A 323 -16.27 -1.38 -25.96
CA ALA A 323 -17.26 -0.31 -25.82
C ALA A 323 -16.65 1.09 -26.02
N ALA A 324 -15.41 1.32 -25.55
CA ALA A 324 -14.69 2.57 -25.77
C ALA A 324 -14.38 2.81 -27.25
N LEU A 325 -13.97 1.74 -27.95
CA LEU A 325 -13.70 1.78 -29.39
C LEU A 325 -14.97 2.09 -30.19
N GLU A 326 -16.11 1.48 -29.83
CA GLU A 326 -17.40 1.73 -30.48
C GLU A 326 -17.90 3.18 -30.25
N GLN A 327 -17.68 3.73 -29.07
CA GLN A 327 -18.10 5.10 -28.72
C GLN A 327 -17.23 6.16 -29.38
N GLU A 328 -15.90 6.03 -29.27
CA GLU A 328 -14.95 7.03 -29.77
C GLU A 328 -13.74 6.33 -30.43
N PRO A 329 -13.83 6.01 -31.73
CA PRO A 329 -12.72 5.44 -32.47
C PRO A 329 -11.54 6.42 -32.54
N SER A 330 -10.43 6.04 -31.92
CA SER A 330 -9.19 6.83 -31.87
C SER A 330 -7.99 5.89 -31.91
N GLU A 331 -6.80 6.41 -32.25
CA GLU A 331 -5.57 5.60 -32.23
C GLU A 331 -5.36 4.92 -30.86
N ALA A 332 -5.75 5.57 -29.77
CA ALA A 332 -5.60 5.05 -28.41
C ALA A 332 -6.60 3.93 -28.10
N THR A 333 -7.88 4.10 -28.45
CA THR A 333 -8.91 3.07 -28.22
C THR A 333 -8.67 1.85 -29.11
N VAL A 334 -8.25 2.05 -30.35
CA VAL A 334 -7.88 0.97 -31.28
C VAL A 334 -6.64 0.22 -30.79
N ALA A 335 -5.59 0.92 -30.35
CA ALA A 335 -4.39 0.28 -29.81
C ALA A 335 -4.70 -0.55 -28.57
N LEU A 336 -5.48 -0.01 -27.64
CA LEU A 336 -5.90 -0.71 -26.42
C LEU A 336 -6.73 -1.96 -26.75
N ALA A 337 -7.76 -1.82 -27.59
CA ALA A 337 -8.61 -2.93 -27.99
C ALA A 337 -7.82 -4.02 -28.72
N THR A 338 -6.93 -3.65 -29.64
CA THR A 338 -6.09 -4.60 -30.39
C THR A 338 -5.20 -5.42 -29.45
N ARG A 339 -4.49 -4.77 -28.51
CA ARG A 339 -3.63 -5.47 -27.54
C ARG A 339 -4.42 -6.42 -26.64
N LEU A 340 -5.61 -6.02 -26.19
CA LEU A 340 -6.48 -6.86 -25.37
C LEU A 340 -7.07 -8.03 -26.16
N LEU A 341 -7.43 -7.83 -27.43
CA LEU A 341 -7.88 -8.90 -28.34
C LEU A 341 -6.76 -9.93 -28.61
N VAL A 342 -5.52 -9.47 -28.81
CA VAL A 342 -4.35 -10.35 -28.95
C VAL A 342 -4.17 -11.21 -27.71
N ARG A 343 -4.23 -10.61 -26.51
CA ARG A 343 -4.14 -11.35 -25.23
C ARG A 343 -5.28 -12.36 -25.06
N ALA A 344 -6.48 -12.01 -25.52
CA ALA A 344 -7.64 -12.88 -25.52
C ALA A 344 -7.64 -13.93 -26.66
N GLN A 345 -6.54 -14.03 -27.44
CA GLN A 345 -6.41 -14.94 -28.60
C GLN A 345 -7.49 -14.75 -29.69
N ARG A 346 -8.10 -13.56 -29.76
CA ARG A 346 -9.08 -13.17 -30.79
C ARG A 346 -8.36 -12.47 -31.96
N LEU A 347 -7.44 -13.21 -32.60
CA LEU A 347 -6.43 -12.65 -33.50
C LEU A 347 -6.99 -12.10 -34.82
N GLU A 348 -8.06 -12.69 -35.35
CA GLU A 348 -8.74 -12.18 -36.56
C GLU A 348 -9.40 -10.83 -36.31
N GLU A 349 -10.07 -10.70 -35.16
CA GLU A 349 -10.70 -9.45 -34.74
C GLU A 349 -9.65 -8.37 -34.45
N ALA A 350 -8.57 -8.72 -33.76
CA ALA A 350 -7.45 -7.80 -33.50
C ALA A 350 -6.87 -7.22 -34.79
N GLU A 351 -6.62 -8.08 -35.78
CA GLU A 351 -6.10 -7.64 -37.08
C GLU A 351 -7.09 -6.73 -37.80
N ARG A 352 -8.37 -7.13 -37.88
CA ARG A 352 -9.40 -6.31 -38.53
C ARG A 352 -9.52 -4.93 -37.87
N THR A 353 -9.58 -4.89 -36.54
CA THR A 353 -9.65 -3.64 -35.76
C THR A 353 -8.47 -2.72 -36.06
N ALA A 354 -7.25 -3.25 -36.15
CA ALA A 354 -6.07 -2.45 -36.47
C ALA A 354 -5.99 -2.05 -37.95
N ARG A 355 -6.37 -2.93 -38.89
CA ARG A 355 -6.30 -2.67 -40.35
C ARG A 355 -7.34 -1.66 -40.83
N ASP A 356 -8.57 -1.78 -40.35
CA ASP A 356 -9.70 -1.01 -40.86
C ASP A 356 -9.72 0.44 -40.34
N PHE A 357 -8.95 0.74 -39.28
CA PHE A 357 -8.85 2.08 -38.73
C PHE A 357 -7.99 3.02 -39.58
N ALA A 358 -8.42 4.27 -39.73
CA ALA A 358 -7.67 5.31 -40.45
C ALA A 358 -6.58 5.94 -39.56
N TRP A 359 -5.39 5.37 -39.59
CA TRP A 359 -4.24 5.81 -38.78
C TRP A 359 -3.60 7.10 -39.31
N LYS A 360 -3.21 8.00 -38.40
CA LYS A 360 -2.35 9.14 -38.73
C LYS A 360 -0.90 8.70 -38.82
N SER A 361 -0.49 7.81 -37.92
CA SER A 361 0.84 7.19 -37.94
C SER A 361 0.75 5.75 -38.43
N LEU A 362 1.21 5.52 -39.67
CA LEU A 362 1.31 4.17 -40.22
C LEU A 362 2.27 3.28 -39.42
N ALA A 363 3.30 3.87 -38.80
CA ALA A 363 4.20 3.16 -37.90
C ALA A 363 3.47 2.56 -36.68
N LYS A 364 2.53 3.30 -36.06
CA LYS A 364 1.72 2.76 -34.95
C LYS A 364 0.83 1.61 -35.38
N ARG A 365 0.23 1.71 -36.58
CA ARG A 365 -0.55 0.62 -37.17
C ARG A 365 0.32 -0.60 -37.38
N ASP A 366 1.46 -0.42 -38.04
CA ASP A 366 2.32 -1.53 -38.45
C ASP A 366 2.91 -2.24 -37.22
N ALA A 367 3.26 -1.50 -36.15
CA ALA A 367 3.65 -2.08 -34.87
C ALA A 367 2.54 -2.96 -34.25
N LEU A 368 1.29 -2.51 -34.23
CA LEU A 368 0.18 -3.31 -33.72
C LEU A 368 -0.11 -4.54 -34.58
N LEU A 369 -0.02 -4.41 -35.91
CA LEU A 369 -0.16 -5.55 -36.81
C LEU A 369 0.99 -6.54 -36.65
N ALA A 370 2.20 -6.04 -36.33
CA ALA A 370 3.34 -6.89 -36.04
C ALA A 370 3.07 -7.73 -34.78
N ASP A 371 2.56 -7.11 -33.69
CA ASP A 371 2.16 -7.82 -32.48
C ASP A 371 1.12 -8.92 -32.76
N VAL A 372 0.15 -8.65 -33.64
CA VAL A 372 -0.85 -9.64 -34.07
C VAL A 372 -0.19 -10.79 -34.86
N ALA A 373 0.74 -10.49 -35.77
CA ALA A 373 1.47 -11.49 -36.54
C ALA A 373 2.36 -12.38 -35.64
N VAL A 374 3.05 -11.79 -34.65
CA VAL A 374 3.80 -12.52 -33.63
C VAL A 374 2.89 -13.48 -32.87
N ALA A 375 1.72 -13.03 -32.44
CA ALA A 375 0.78 -13.87 -31.71
C ALA A 375 0.21 -15.03 -32.55
N ARG A 376 0.19 -14.89 -33.89
CA ARG A 376 -0.18 -15.97 -34.82
C ARG A 376 0.97 -16.93 -35.14
N GLY A 377 2.21 -16.57 -34.79
CA GLY A 377 3.40 -17.29 -35.22
C GLY A 377 3.84 -17.00 -36.65
N ASP A 378 3.31 -15.95 -37.30
CA ASP A 378 3.79 -15.48 -38.61
C ASP A 378 4.97 -14.51 -38.42
N PHE A 379 6.13 -15.09 -38.12
CA PHE A 379 7.33 -14.32 -37.81
C PHE A 379 7.90 -13.57 -39.02
N SER A 380 7.66 -14.05 -40.25
CA SER A 380 8.01 -13.35 -41.49
C SER A 380 7.31 -12.01 -41.60
N THR A 381 5.97 -12.02 -41.51
CA THR A 381 5.17 -10.80 -41.62
C THR A 381 5.46 -9.86 -40.45
N ALA A 382 5.63 -10.40 -39.24
CA ALA A 382 6.00 -9.61 -38.06
C ALA A 382 7.33 -8.88 -38.27
N ALA A 383 8.35 -9.56 -38.77
CA ALA A 383 9.66 -8.97 -39.02
C ALA A 383 9.61 -7.83 -40.06
N GLU A 384 8.87 -8.01 -41.15
CA GLU A 384 8.67 -6.97 -42.17
C GLU A 384 7.91 -5.73 -41.64
N LEU A 385 6.95 -5.93 -40.74
CA LEU A 385 6.19 -4.84 -40.13
C LEU A 385 7.03 -4.06 -39.12
N PHE A 386 7.84 -4.76 -38.31
CA PHE A 386 8.80 -4.11 -37.40
C PHE A 386 9.89 -3.37 -38.19
N ALA A 387 10.40 -3.95 -39.27
CA ALA A 387 11.33 -3.29 -40.18
C ALA A 387 10.76 -1.98 -40.74
N ARG A 388 9.52 -1.98 -41.26
CA ARG A 388 8.86 -0.75 -41.75
C ARG A 388 8.64 0.28 -40.65
N THR A 389 8.29 -0.17 -39.45
CA THR A 389 8.13 0.70 -38.28
C THR A 389 9.47 1.34 -37.90
N PHE A 390 10.57 0.59 -37.95
CA PHE A 390 11.92 1.12 -37.76
C PHE A 390 12.28 2.18 -38.79
N GLU A 391 12.09 1.92 -40.09
CA GLU A 391 12.42 2.89 -41.14
C GLU A 391 11.66 4.22 -40.97
N SER A 392 10.46 4.18 -40.39
CA SER A 392 9.68 5.40 -40.11
C SER A 392 10.05 6.09 -38.79
N THR A 393 10.53 5.38 -37.78
CA THR A 393 10.67 5.92 -36.41
C THR A 393 12.11 6.03 -35.92
N GLY A 394 13.02 5.24 -36.50
CA GLY A 394 14.42 5.12 -36.09
C GLY A 394 14.62 4.50 -34.70
N ARG A 395 13.56 3.96 -34.06
CA ARG A 395 13.65 3.42 -32.69
C ARG A 395 14.34 2.07 -32.67
N ALA A 396 15.39 1.95 -31.88
CA ALA A 396 16.22 0.76 -31.81
C ALA A 396 15.45 -0.52 -31.42
N GLU A 397 14.41 -0.38 -30.59
CA GLU A 397 13.53 -1.48 -30.18
C GLU A 397 12.82 -2.14 -31.36
N GLU A 398 12.41 -1.37 -32.37
CA GLU A 398 11.71 -1.90 -33.54
C GLU A 398 12.65 -2.74 -34.41
N ALA A 399 13.90 -2.27 -34.58
CA ALA A 399 14.93 -3.06 -35.27
C ALA A 399 15.29 -4.33 -34.49
N TYR A 400 15.31 -4.27 -33.15
CA TYR A 400 15.52 -5.45 -32.32
C TYR A 400 14.37 -6.46 -32.47
N GLN A 401 13.11 -6.00 -32.47
CA GLN A 401 11.96 -6.87 -32.71
C GLN A 401 11.96 -7.47 -34.12
N ALA A 402 12.39 -6.72 -35.14
CA ALA A 402 12.59 -7.26 -36.49
C ALA A 402 13.63 -8.39 -36.48
N ALA A 403 14.79 -8.18 -35.84
CA ALA A 403 15.83 -9.18 -35.70
C ALA A 403 15.35 -10.45 -34.99
N LEU A 404 14.63 -10.27 -33.89
CA LEU A 404 14.08 -11.37 -33.09
C LEU A 404 13.10 -12.22 -33.91
N ASN A 405 12.22 -11.59 -34.67
CA ASN A 405 11.24 -12.32 -35.47
C ASN A 405 11.89 -13.01 -36.70
N HIS A 406 12.88 -12.39 -37.36
CA HIS A 406 13.68 -13.10 -38.35
C HIS A 406 14.38 -14.34 -37.76
N ALA A 407 14.90 -14.24 -36.53
CA ALA A 407 15.56 -15.36 -35.87
C ALA A 407 14.59 -16.48 -35.51
N ARG A 408 13.39 -16.14 -35.03
CA ARG A 408 12.29 -17.10 -34.78
C ARG A 408 11.79 -17.77 -36.06
N GLY A 409 11.85 -17.08 -37.20
CA GLY A 409 11.59 -17.61 -38.53
C GLY A 409 12.79 -18.34 -39.16
N GLU A 410 13.85 -18.64 -38.40
CA GLU A 410 15.08 -19.32 -38.83
C GLU A 410 15.88 -18.59 -39.93
N GLN A 411 15.64 -17.28 -40.12
CA GLN A 411 16.34 -16.44 -41.10
C GLN A 411 17.57 -15.75 -40.47
N VAL A 412 18.60 -16.54 -40.18
CA VAL A 412 19.78 -16.11 -39.41
C VAL A 412 20.50 -14.90 -40.02
N GLU A 413 20.65 -14.84 -41.35
CA GLU A 413 21.34 -13.74 -42.03
C GLU A 413 20.60 -12.40 -41.83
N HIS A 414 19.29 -12.39 -42.08
CA HIS A 414 18.44 -11.21 -41.89
C HIS A 414 18.38 -10.80 -40.42
N ALA A 415 18.27 -11.77 -39.51
CA ALA A 415 18.30 -11.50 -38.07
C ALA A 415 19.62 -10.86 -37.62
N THR A 416 20.75 -11.30 -38.18
CA THR A 416 22.07 -10.73 -37.91
C THR A 416 22.15 -9.28 -38.38
N GLU A 417 21.67 -8.97 -39.59
CA GLU A 417 21.66 -7.62 -40.12
C GLU A 417 20.79 -6.68 -39.28
N TRP A 418 19.58 -7.12 -38.92
CA TRP A 418 18.67 -6.30 -38.12
C TRP A 418 19.15 -6.10 -36.69
N LEU A 419 19.78 -7.09 -36.07
CA LEU A 419 20.35 -6.94 -34.73
C LEU A 419 21.51 -5.93 -34.75
N LYS A 420 22.31 -5.93 -35.83
CA LYS A 420 23.35 -4.93 -36.04
C LYS A 420 22.74 -3.52 -36.16
N ARG A 421 21.68 -3.35 -36.96
CA ARG A 421 20.94 -2.08 -37.08
C ARG A 421 20.38 -1.61 -35.74
N ALA A 422 19.83 -2.51 -34.92
CA ALA A 422 19.33 -2.20 -33.59
C ALA A 422 20.45 -1.67 -32.67
N LEU A 423 21.60 -2.34 -32.65
CA LEU A 423 22.76 -1.90 -31.88
C LEU A 423 23.30 -0.55 -32.40
N ASP A 424 23.38 -0.36 -33.71
CA ASP A 424 23.81 0.91 -34.31
C ASP A 424 22.83 2.05 -33.99
N ALA A 425 21.52 1.77 -33.92
CA ALA A 425 20.48 2.71 -33.51
C ALA A 425 20.45 3.00 -31.99
N GLY A 426 21.30 2.32 -31.20
CA GLY A 426 21.46 2.60 -29.77
C GLY A 426 20.66 1.71 -28.82
N TYR A 427 20.28 0.49 -29.23
CA TYR A 427 19.63 -0.48 -28.33
C TYR A 427 20.48 -0.74 -27.08
N ASP A 428 19.84 -0.66 -25.90
CA ASP A 428 20.49 -0.58 -24.58
C ASP A 428 20.24 -1.79 -23.67
N ASP A 429 19.15 -2.55 -23.87
CA ASP A 429 18.86 -3.79 -23.13
C ASP A 429 19.68 -5.00 -23.64
N LEU A 430 21.00 -4.92 -23.45
CA LEU A 430 21.95 -5.94 -23.90
C LEU A 430 21.79 -7.26 -23.15
N ASP A 431 21.31 -7.24 -21.91
CA ASP A 431 21.13 -8.45 -21.12
C ASP A 431 19.98 -9.32 -21.66
N THR A 432 18.87 -8.71 -22.08
CA THR A 432 17.81 -9.41 -22.81
C THR A 432 18.34 -9.96 -24.13
N ALA A 433 19.06 -9.15 -24.91
CA ALA A 433 19.65 -9.62 -26.18
C ALA A 433 20.64 -10.78 -25.98
N ARG A 434 21.41 -10.82 -24.88
CA ARG A 434 22.37 -11.89 -24.54
C ARG A 434 21.69 -13.17 -24.04
N SER A 435 20.51 -13.08 -23.45
CA SER A 435 19.81 -14.22 -22.86
C SER A 435 18.72 -14.82 -23.76
N GLU A 436 18.18 -14.07 -24.72
CA GLU A 436 17.09 -14.51 -25.60
C GLU A 436 17.45 -15.77 -26.42
N PRO A 437 16.75 -16.91 -26.23
CA PRO A 437 17.09 -18.16 -26.90
C PRO A 437 17.00 -18.11 -28.43
N ALA A 438 16.02 -17.38 -28.99
CA ALA A 438 15.85 -17.29 -30.43
C ALA A 438 17.06 -16.66 -31.14
N LEU A 439 17.82 -15.81 -30.44
CA LEU A 439 19.01 -15.15 -30.97
C LEU A 439 20.31 -15.96 -30.76
N ALA A 440 20.25 -17.18 -30.21
CA ALA A 440 21.46 -17.95 -29.89
C ALA A 440 22.40 -18.14 -31.10
N THR A 441 21.84 -18.51 -32.26
CA THR A 441 22.60 -18.70 -33.51
C THR A 441 23.14 -17.37 -34.05
N VAL A 442 22.37 -16.30 -33.93
CA VAL A 442 22.74 -14.95 -34.38
C VAL A 442 23.89 -14.37 -33.55
N ARG A 443 23.88 -14.60 -32.22
CA ARG A 443 24.94 -14.18 -31.30
C ARG A 443 26.26 -14.90 -31.54
N ALA A 444 26.23 -16.12 -32.08
CA ALA A 444 27.44 -16.87 -32.40
C ALA A 444 28.19 -16.29 -33.62
N THR A 445 27.55 -15.43 -34.40
CA THR A 445 28.18 -14.75 -35.54
C THR A 445 29.27 -13.79 -35.04
N PRO A 446 30.51 -13.84 -35.59
CA PRO A 446 31.65 -13.06 -35.10
C PRO A 446 31.38 -11.55 -34.97
N GLU A 447 30.66 -10.96 -35.93
CA GLU A 447 30.34 -9.52 -35.93
C GLU A 447 29.49 -9.09 -34.72
N ILE A 448 28.46 -9.88 -34.38
CA ILE A 448 27.54 -9.59 -33.29
C ILE A 448 28.21 -9.90 -31.95
N ALA A 449 28.93 -11.02 -31.85
CA ALA A 449 29.67 -11.40 -30.65
C ALA A 449 30.67 -10.31 -30.24
N GLN A 450 31.43 -9.76 -31.20
CA GLN A 450 32.38 -8.68 -30.93
C GLN A 450 31.68 -7.42 -30.42
N ARG A 451 30.59 -7.00 -31.08
CA ARG A 451 29.84 -5.79 -30.72
C ARG A 451 29.19 -5.87 -29.35
N LEU A 452 28.61 -7.02 -29.02
CA LEU A 452 28.03 -7.30 -27.70
C LEU A 452 29.08 -7.41 -26.58
N ALA A 453 30.35 -7.65 -26.91
CA ALA A 453 31.45 -7.67 -25.94
C ALA A 453 32.08 -6.29 -25.71
N THR A 454 32.01 -5.39 -26.70
CA THR A 454 32.59 -4.03 -26.63
C THR A 454 31.67 -2.97 -26.02
N ARG A 455 30.38 -3.28 -25.87
CA ARG A 455 29.38 -2.45 -25.16
C ARG A 455 28.96 -3.15 -23.89
#